data_AF-A0A354MWK7-F1
#
_entry.id   AF-A0A354MWK7-F1
#
_cell.length_a   1.000
_cell.length_b   1.000
_cell.length_c   1.000
_cell.angle_alpha   90.00
_cell.angle_beta   90.00
_cell.angle_gamma   90.00
#
_symmetry.space_group_name_H-M   'P 1'
#
loop_
_entity.id
_entity.type
_entity.pdbx_description
1 polymer ?
#
loop_
_entity_poly.entity_id
_entity_poly.type
_entity_poly.pdbx_seq_one_letter_code
_entity_poly.pdbx_strand_id
1 'polypeptide(L)'
;MSSAYDILKTATNAYRKMTLDPNMRTFYKVLYSERTHNPTAARILTEETEKMIFATKQLFYALEVHHLLHFESPDMSALGFAMTIHALMDYEEDCATGGEVGEKNKALLDDYLHWFCETNAAKEAEE
;
A
#
# COMPACT_ATOMS: atom_id res chain seq x y z
N MET A 1 -15.51 -17.60 -0.17
CA MET A 1 -14.47 -16.92 -0.94
C MET A 1 -14.22 -15.58 -0.27
N SER A 2 -12.96 -15.21 -0.02
CA SER A 2 -12.63 -13.85 0.45
C SER A 2 -12.84 -12.88 -0.70
N SER A 3 -13.41 -11.70 -0.44
CA SER A 3 -13.55 -10.67 -1.47
C SER A 3 -12.19 -10.05 -1.84
N ALA A 4 -12.08 -9.40 -3.00
CA ALA A 4 -10.89 -8.63 -3.36
C ALA A 4 -10.52 -7.61 -2.27
N TYR A 5 -11.54 -6.94 -1.71
CA TYR A 5 -11.38 -6.00 -0.61
C TYR A 5 -10.79 -6.67 0.64
N ASP A 6 -11.30 -7.82 1.07
CA ASP A 6 -10.77 -8.53 2.24
C ASP A 6 -9.30 -8.93 2.05
N ILE A 7 -8.94 -9.34 0.83
CA ILE A 7 -7.57 -9.71 0.47
C ILE A 7 -6.65 -8.48 0.53
N LEU A 8 -7.02 -7.39 -0.15
CA LEU A 8 -6.21 -6.17 -0.16
C LEU A 8 -6.11 -5.54 1.24
N LYS A 9 -7.20 -5.51 1.99
CA LYS A 9 -7.23 -5.04 3.39
C LYS A 9 -6.32 -5.88 4.28
N THR A 10 -6.32 -7.20 4.10
CA THR A 10 -5.42 -8.09 4.85
C THR A 10 -3.95 -7.81 4.49
N ALA A 11 -3.62 -7.70 3.21
CA ALA A 11 -2.27 -7.40 2.75
C ALA A 11 -1.76 -6.03 3.27
N THR A 12 -2.58 -4.99 3.13
CA THR A 12 -2.26 -3.64 3.61
C THR A 12 -2.11 -3.60 5.14
N ASN A 13 -2.98 -4.27 5.89
CA ASN A 13 -2.84 -4.33 7.34
C ASN A 13 -1.60 -5.11 7.78
N ALA A 14 -1.21 -6.16 7.06
CA ALA A 14 0.03 -6.87 7.32
C ALA A 14 1.25 -5.97 7.10
N TYR A 15 1.26 -5.21 6.00
CA TYR A 15 2.31 -4.23 5.72
C TYR A 15 2.38 -3.14 6.80
N ARG A 16 1.24 -2.51 7.14
CA ARG A 16 1.13 -1.51 8.23
C ARG A 16 1.65 -2.05 9.55
N LYS A 17 1.29 -3.28 9.91
CA LYS A 17 1.75 -3.89 11.17
C LYS A 17 3.27 -4.03 11.21
N MET A 18 3.90 -4.38 10.08
CA MET A 18 5.34 -4.52 9.97
C MET A 18 6.06 -3.17 10.06
N THR A 19 5.55 -2.14 9.36
CA THR A 19 6.19 -0.81 9.33
C THR A 19 5.96 0.01 10.59
N LEU A 20 4.83 -0.21 11.28
CA LEU A 20 4.49 0.47 12.54
C LEU A 20 5.01 -0.26 13.78
N ASP A 21 5.71 -1.40 13.64
CA ASP A 21 6.45 -2.01 14.75
C ASP A 21 7.41 -0.96 15.37
N PRO A 22 7.49 -0.81 16.70
CA PRO A 22 8.27 0.26 17.32
C PRO A 22 9.75 0.30 16.92
N ASN A 23 10.37 -0.86 16.71
CA ASN A 23 11.76 -0.94 16.29
C ASN A 23 11.90 -0.54 14.82
N MET A 24 11.02 -1.06 13.97
CA MET A 24 10.98 -0.69 12.55
C MET A 24 10.71 0.79 12.36
N ARG A 25 9.74 1.35 13.09
CA ARG A 25 9.39 2.78 13.04
C ARG A 25 10.56 3.67 13.47
N THR A 26 11.31 3.27 14.49
CA THR A 26 12.53 4.00 14.90
C THR A 26 13.61 3.93 13.82
N PHE A 27 13.78 2.78 13.18
CA PHE A 27 14.71 2.61 12.07
C PHE A 27 14.31 3.47 10.86
N TYR A 28 13.04 3.47 10.46
CA TYR A 28 12.54 4.32 9.38
C TYR A 28 12.75 5.80 9.66
N LYS A 29 12.54 6.29 10.89
CA LYS A 29 12.82 7.69 11.24
C LYS A 29 14.25 8.12 10.90
N VAL A 30 15.23 7.26 11.20
CA VAL A 30 16.64 7.50 10.83
C VAL A 30 16.80 7.48 9.31
N LEU A 31 16.20 6.50 8.62
CA LEU A 31 16.31 6.45 7.16
C LEU A 31 15.72 7.70 6.49
N TYR A 32 14.55 8.16 6.92
CA TYR A 32 13.89 9.35 6.37
C TYR A 32 14.67 10.64 6.63
N SER A 33 15.32 10.79 7.79
CA SER A 33 16.17 11.96 8.06
C SER A 33 17.47 11.95 7.25
N GLU A 34 18.02 10.76 6.98
CA GLU A 34 19.33 10.60 6.35
C GLU A 34 19.27 10.48 4.82
N ARG A 35 18.15 10.06 4.23
CA ARG A 35 18.07 9.66 2.80
C ARG A 35 18.50 10.72 1.79
N THR A 36 18.43 12.00 2.14
CA THR A 36 18.83 13.11 1.25
C THR A 36 20.33 13.36 1.23
N HIS A 37 21.09 12.80 2.18
CA HIS A 37 22.53 13.02 2.33
C HIS A 37 23.35 11.74 2.50
N ASN A 38 22.71 10.60 2.83
CA ASN A 38 23.35 9.30 3.04
C ASN A 38 22.89 8.29 1.96
N PRO A 39 23.76 7.92 1.01
CA PRO A 39 23.42 6.98 -0.06
C PRO A 39 23.00 5.60 0.43
N THR A 40 23.48 5.16 1.60
CA THR A 40 23.07 3.87 2.17
C THR A 40 21.63 3.93 2.66
N ALA A 41 21.23 5.02 3.31
CA ALA A 41 19.84 5.22 3.73
C ALA A 41 18.89 5.30 2.53
N ALA A 42 19.27 6.03 1.48
CA ALA A 42 18.52 6.10 0.24
C ALA A 42 18.34 4.71 -0.40
N ARG A 43 19.42 3.93 -0.52
CA ARG A 43 19.39 2.58 -1.09
C ARG A 43 18.48 1.64 -0.31
N ILE A 44 18.50 1.69 1.02
CA ILE A 44 17.64 0.84 1.86
C ILE A 44 16.15 1.14 1.57
N LEU A 45 15.78 2.42 1.46
CA LEU A 45 14.41 2.81 1.13
C LEU A 45 14.04 2.38 -0.30
N THR A 46 14.94 2.54 -1.27
CA THR A 46 14.73 2.03 -2.64
C THR A 46 14.46 0.53 -2.64
N GLU A 47 15.30 -0.26 -1.97
CA GLU A 47 15.14 -1.72 -1.90
C GLU A 47 13.85 -2.14 -1.19
N GLU A 48 13.39 -1.37 -0.20
CA GLU A 48 12.12 -1.61 0.47
C GLU A 48 10.94 -1.36 -0.46
N THR A 49 10.93 -0.20 -1.15
CA THR A 49 9.86 0.18 -2.07
C THR A 49 9.80 -0.77 -3.27
N GLU A 50 10.94 -1.20 -3.81
CA GLU A 50 11.00 -2.19 -4.89
C GLU A 50 10.39 -3.53 -4.47
N LYS A 51 10.65 -3.99 -3.24
CA LYS A 51 10.07 -5.23 -2.70
C LYS A 51 8.55 -5.10 -2.51
N MET A 52 8.08 -3.96 -2.02
CA MET A 52 6.65 -3.68 -1.87
C MET A 52 5.93 -3.70 -3.24
N ILE A 53 6.48 -3.01 -4.24
CA ILE A 53 5.93 -2.99 -5.60
C ILE A 53 5.91 -4.41 -6.17
N PHE A 54 7.01 -5.16 -6.05
CA PHE A 54 7.09 -6.51 -6.58
C PHE A 54 6.05 -7.45 -5.93
N ALA A 55 5.90 -7.41 -4.61
CA ALA A 55 4.89 -8.21 -3.92
C ALA A 55 3.46 -7.83 -4.34
N THR A 56 3.20 -6.54 -4.54
CA THR A 56 1.90 -6.03 -5.00
C THR A 56 1.58 -6.52 -6.42
N LYS A 57 2.57 -6.53 -7.32
CA LYS A 57 2.42 -7.08 -8.67
C LYS A 57 2.01 -8.55 -8.62
N GLN A 58 2.71 -9.36 -7.82
CA GLN A 58 2.38 -10.78 -7.66
C GLN A 58 0.95 -10.98 -7.13
N LEU A 59 0.53 -10.16 -6.17
CA LEU A 59 -0.84 -10.18 -5.65
C LEU A 59 -1.86 -9.83 -6.74
N PHE A 60 -1.59 -8.81 -7.56
CA PHE A 60 -2.53 -8.37 -8.61
C PHE A 60 -2.65 -9.40 -9.73
N TYR A 61 -1.55 -10.03 -10.14
CA TYR A 61 -1.62 -11.17 -11.05
C TYR A 61 -2.46 -12.32 -10.49
N ALA A 62 -2.36 -12.61 -9.18
CA ALA A 62 -3.22 -13.62 -8.56
C ALA A 62 -4.70 -13.20 -8.56
N LEU A 63 -5.01 -11.94 -8.29
CA LEU A 63 -6.38 -11.42 -8.31
C LEU A 63 -7.01 -11.49 -9.71
N GLU A 64 -6.23 -11.27 -10.78
CA GLU A 64 -6.64 -11.47 -12.18
C GLU A 64 -6.93 -12.93 -12.51
N VAL A 65 -6.01 -13.84 -12.15
CA VAL A 65 -6.17 -15.29 -12.36
C VAL A 65 -7.41 -15.84 -11.66
N HIS A 66 -7.77 -15.25 -10.51
CA HIS A 66 -8.97 -15.62 -9.76
C HIS A 66 -10.22 -14.82 -10.16
N HIS A 67 -10.14 -13.98 -11.20
CA HIS A 67 -11.24 -13.13 -11.70
C HIS A 67 -11.89 -12.27 -10.62
N LEU A 68 -11.09 -11.82 -9.64
CA LEU A 68 -11.56 -10.95 -8.55
C LEU A 68 -11.45 -9.48 -8.92
N LEU A 69 -10.37 -9.11 -9.64
CA LEU A 69 -10.16 -7.78 -10.20
C LEU A 69 -9.61 -7.91 -11.61
N HIS A 70 -9.85 -6.89 -12.42
CA HIS A 70 -9.34 -6.76 -13.78
C HIS A 70 -8.65 -5.40 -13.98
N PHE A 71 -7.48 -5.41 -14.59
CA PHE A 71 -6.60 -4.27 -14.77
C PHE A 71 -6.20 -4.12 -16.24
N GLU A 72 -6.24 -2.88 -16.76
CA GLU A 72 -5.66 -2.58 -18.09
C GLU A 72 -4.15 -2.88 -18.11
N SER A 73 -3.47 -2.55 -17.01
CA SER A 73 -2.07 -2.91 -16.78
C SER A 73 -1.91 -3.34 -15.32
N PRO A 74 -1.76 -4.65 -15.05
CA PRO A 74 -1.51 -5.14 -13.68
C PRO A 74 -0.26 -4.51 -13.07
N ASP A 75 0.78 -4.28 -13.88
CA ASP A 75 2.04 -3.68 -13.45
C ASP A 75 1.89 -2.22 -13.00
N MET A 76 1.23 -1.38 -13.81
CA MET A 76 1.03 0.03 -13.48
C MET A 76 0.01 0.19 -12.35
N SER A 77 -1.01 -0.65 -12.31
CA SER A 77 -1.99 -0.67 -11.22
C SER A 77 -1.32 -1.04 -9.90
N ALA A 78 -0.44 -2.05 -9.89
CA ALA A 78 0.30 -2.45 -8.70
C ALA A 78 1.28 -1.36 -8.24
N LEU A 79 1.99 -0.70 -9.17
CA LEU A 79 2.85 0.43 -8.85
C LEU A 79 2.03 1.56 -8.20
N GLY A 80 0.94 1.97 -8.84
CA GLY A 80 0.06 3.02 -8.33
C GLY A 80 -0.50 2.67 -6.95
N PHE A 81 -1.02 1.46 -6.79
CA PHE A 81 -1.54 0.98 -5.52
C PHE A 81 -0.47 0.99 -4.42
N ALA A 82 0.70 0.41 -4.66
CA ALA A 82 1.77 0.36 -3.67
C ALA A 82 2.19 1.77 -3.22
N MET A 83 2.41 2.68 -4.18
CA MET A 83 2.80 4.05 -3.87
C MET A 83 1.70 4.83 -3.13
N THR A 84 0.42 4.62 -3.48
CA THR A 84 -0.70 5.26 -2.77
C THR A 84 -0.83 4.74 -1.34
N ILE A 85 -0.74 3.43 -1.11
CA ILE A 85 -0.76 2.86 0.24
C ILE A 85 0.37 3.42 1.10
N HIS A 86 1.58 3.48 0.54
CA HIS A 86 2.75 4.04 1.22
C HIS A 86 2.54 5.52 1.59
N ALA A 87 2.06 6.34 0.65
CA ALA A 87 1.80 7.75 0.89
C ALA A 87 0.66 7.99 1.89
N LEU A 88 -0.40 7.18 1.87
CA LEU A 88 -1.49 7.26 2.84
C LEU A 88 -1.02 6.93 4.26
N MET A 89 -0.09 5.99 4.40
CA MET A 89 0.50 5.64 5.68
C MET A 89 1.41 6.75 6.21
N ASP A 90 2.25 7.34 5.36
CA ASP A 90 3.07 8.49 5.72
C ASP A 90 2.18 9.68 6.12
N TYR A 91 1.10 9.95 5.39
CA TYR A 91 0.15 10.99 5.72
C TYR A 91 -0.58 10.74 7.05
N GLU A 92 -0.96 9.49 7.35
CA GLU A 92 -1.54 9.12 8.64
C GLU A 92 -0.58 9.45 9.81
N GLU A 93 0.70 9.13 9.64
CA GLU A 93 1.77 9.40 10.61
C GLU A 93 2.03 10.91 10.78
N ASP A 94 2.04 11.67 9.69
CA ASP A 94 2.24 13.12 9.69
C ASP A 94 1.10 13.83 10.43
N CYS A 95 -0.15 13.47 10.16
CA CYS A 95 -1.31 14.01 10.89
C CYS A 95 -1.25 13.67 12.38
N ALA A 96 -0.92 12.41 12.71
CA ALA A 96 -0.80 11.98 14.11
C ALA A 96 0.30 12.75 14.86
N THR A 97 1.42 13.00 14.20
CA THR A 97 2.56 13.73 14.77
C THR A 97 2.31 15.25 14.82
N GLY A 98 1.58 15.79 13.84
CA GLY A 98 1.18 17.19 13.75
C GLY A 98 0.04 17.61 14.69
N GLY A 99 -0.55 16.66 15.42
CA GLY A 99 -1.64 16.93 16.37
C GLY A 99 -3.03 17.03 15.75
N GLU A 100 -3.21 16.55 14.51
CA GLU A 100 -4.53 16.45 13.88
C GLU A 100 -5.24 15.15 14.34
N VAL A 101 -6.51 15.27 14.75
CA VAL A 101 -7.28 14.15 15.32
C VAL A 101 -7.57 13.10 14.26
N GLY A 102 -7.02 11.90 14.47
CA GLY A 102 -6.91 10.78 13.51
C GLY A 102 -8.20 10.06 13.06
N GLU A 103 -9.39 10.61 13.28
CA GLU A 103 -10.63 10.00 12.76
C GLU A 103 -10.79 10.20 11.25
N LYS A 104 -10.34 11.33 10.70
CA LYS A 104 -10.44 11.61 9.25
C LYS A 104 -9.55 10.71 8.39
N ASN A 105 -8.38 10.29 8.91
CA ASN A 105 -7.39 9.52 8.13
C ASN A 105 -7.64 8.02 8.10
N LYS A 106 -8.22 7.43 9.16
CA LYS A 106 -8.54 6.00 9.16
C LYS A 106 -9.59 5.62 8.11
N ALA A 107 -10.52 6.52 7.83
CA ALA A 107 -11.51 6.31 6.77
C ALA A 107 -10.85 6.31 5.39
N LEU A 108 -9.87 7.18 5.13
CA LEU A 108 -9.32 7.38 3.79
C LEU A 108 -8.65 6.14 3.19
N LEU A 109 -7.93 5.36 4.00
CA LEU A 109 -7.34 4.10 3.54
C LEU A 109 -8.41 3.07 3.18
N ASP A 110 -9.44 2.95 4.02
CA ASP A 110 -10.52 1.99 3.81
C ASP A 110 -11.37 2.38 2.59
N ASP A 111 -11.70 3.67 2.47
CA ASP A 111 -12.38 4.27 1.32
C ASP A 111 -11.58 4.06 0.03
N TYR A 112 -10.26 4.26 0.08
CA TYR A 112 -9.38 4.00 -1.05
C TYR A 112 -9.43 2.53 -1.48
N LEU A 113 -9.38 1.59 -0.54
CA LEU A 113 -9.46 0.16 -0.84
C LEU A 113 -10.82 -0.22 -1.46
N HIS A 114 -11.92 0.33 -0.94
CA HIS A 114 -13.25 0.14 -1.50
C HIS A 114 -13.33 0.67 -2.93
N TRP A 115 -13.00 1.95 -3.13
CA TRP A 115 -12.99 2.58 -4.44
C TRP A 115 -12.09 1.83 -5.44
N PHE A 116 -10.92 1.39 -5.00
CA PHE A 116 -9.99 0.65 -5.84
C PHE A 116 -10.58 -0.69 -6.30
N CYS A 117 -11.23 -1.44 -5.40
CA CYS A 117 -11.87 -2.70 -5.75
C CYS A 117 -13.07 -2.49 -6.68
N GLU A 118 -13.91 -1.49 -6.43
CA GLU A 118 -15.07 -1.18 -7.28
C GLU A 118 -14.64 -0.76 -8.69
N THR A 119 -13.61 0.08 -8.78
CA THR A 119 -13.08 0.59 -10.07
C THR A 119 -12.51 -0.54 -10.93
N ASN A 120 -11.90 -1.53 -10.30
CA ASN A 120 -11.22 -2.64 -10.98
C ASN A 120 -12.01 -3.96 -10.86
N ALA A 121 -13.29 -3.92 -10.48
CA ALA A 121 -14.09 -5.13 -10.35
C ALA A 121 -14.13 -5.88 -11.69
N ALA A 122 -13.86 -7.18 -11.66
CA ALA A 122 -14.04 -8.01 -12.83
C ALA A 122 -15.53 -7.97 -13.22
N LYS A 123 -15.83 -7.40 -14.39
CA LYS A 123 -17.18 -7.43 -14.94
C LYS A 123 -17.41 -8.84 -15.50
N GLU A 124 -18.56 -9.43 -15.20
CA GLU A 124 -18.99 -10.63 -15.93
C GLU A 124 -18.98 -10.29 -17.41
N ALA A 125 -18.29 -11.12 -18.21
CA ALA A 125 -18.40 -11.02 -19.65
C ALA A 125 -19.87 -11.31 -19.99
N GLU A 126 -20.58 -10.32 -20.54
CA GLU A 126 -21.84 -10.60 -21.23
C GLU A 126 -21.49 -11.52 -22.41
N GLU A 127 -21.79 -12.81 -22.27
CA GLU A 127 -21.75 -13.81 -23.36
C GLU A 127 -22.78 -13.50 -24.46
#